data_AF-A0A7C5UUI2-F1
#
_entry.id   AF-A0A7C5UUI2-F1
#
_cell.length_a   1.000
_cell.length_b   1.000
_cell.length_c   1.000
_cell.angle_alpha   90.00
_cell.angle_beta   90.00
_cell.angle_gamma   90.00
#
_symmetry.space_group_name_H-M   'P 1'
#
loop_
_entity.id
_entity.type
_entity.pdbx_description
1 polymer ?
#
loop_
_entity_poly.entity_id
_entity_poly.type
_entity_poly.pdbx_seq_one_letter_code
_entity_poly.pdbx_strand_id
1 'polypeptide(L)'
;MKKNKKRLWWHIDYLTTMPDVTPLYIVFAETSKDIEHFLAQQMNSAYCWNGYIKGFGSSDKDSYTHLYLCKCNEERCIREVVDIFKSLSLAPITSKIDNSK
;
A
#
# COMPACT_ATOMS: atom_id res chain seq x y z
N MET A 1 32.17 -18.19 -5.76
CA MET A 1 31.72 -16.78 -5.65
C MET A 1 30.63 -16.70 -4.59
N LYS A 2 30.81 -15.87 -3.55
CA LYS A 2 29.79 -15.62 -2.51
C LYS A 2 28.59 -14.94 -3.18
N LYS A 3 27.40 -15.55 -3.16
CA LYS A 3 26.14 -14.83 -3.49
C LYS A 3 26.00 -13.72 -2.44
N ASN A 4 26.18 -12.47 -2.83
CA ASN A 4 25.75 -11.34 -2.00
C ASN A 4 24.28 -11.59 -1.66
N LYS A 5 23.94 -11.81 -0.39
CA LYS A 5 22.56 -11.74 0.07
C LYS A 5 22.09 -10.34 -0.29
N LYS A 6 21.36 -10.18 -1.40
CA LYS A 6 20.66 -8.93 -1.67
C LYS A 6 19.81 -8.70 -0.43
N ARG A 7 20.08 -7.62 0.31
CA ARG A 7 19.12 -7.17 1.33
C ARG A 7 17.82 -6.98 0.57
N LEU A 8 16.81 -7.80 0.90
CA LEU A 8 15.44 -7.55 0.48
C LEU A 8 15.11 -6.18 1.07
N TRP A 9 15.22 -5.16 0.24
CA TRP A 9 14.88 -3.79 0.57
C TRP A 9 13.64 -3.50 -0.25
N TRP A 10 12.49 -3.63 0.42
CA TRP A 10 11.20 -3.40 -0.19
C TRP A 10 11.02 -1.89 -0.37
N HIS A 11 10.21 -1.50 -1.35
CA HIS A 11 9.90 -0.09 -1.57
C HIS A 11 9.28 0.57 -0.32
N ILE A 12 8.56 -0.19 0.51
CA ILE A 12 8.03 0.30 1.79
C ILE A 12 9.11 0.51 2.86
N ASP A 13 10.22 -0.24 2.85
CA ASP A 13 11.34 -0.07 3.80
C ASP A 13 11.98 1.31 3.66
N TYR A 14 12.05 1.82 2.43
CA TYR A 14 12.50 3.19 2.17
C TYR A 14 11.65 4.21 2.93
N LEU A 15 10.32 4.07 2.88
CA LEU A 15 9.41 5.00 3.57
C LEU A 15 9.45 4.81 5.08
N THR A 16 9.40 3.57 5.57
CA THR A 16 9.29 3.30 7.01
C THR A 16 10.59 3.51 7.79
N THR A 17 11.72 3.72 7.10
CA THR A 17 13.00 4.10 7.73
C THR A 17 13.25 5.60 7.79
N MET A 18 12.40 6.42 7.15
CA MET A 18 12.48 7.88 7.22
C MET A 18 11.94 8.39 8.57
N PRO A 19 12.65 9.31 9.26
CA PRO A 19 12.25 9.81 10.58
C PRO A 19 10.95 10.63 10.55
N ASP A 20 10.57 11.13 9.39
CA ASP A 20 9.44 11.98 9.08
C ASP A 20 8.21 11.20 8.54
N VAL A 21 8.29 9.87 8.54
CA VAL A 21 7.18 8.97 8.19
C VAL A 21 6.72 8.22 9.44
N THR A 22 5.43 8.37 9.76
CA THR A 22 4.79 7.64 10.87
C THR A 22 3.68 6.74 10.30
N PRO A 23 3.80 5.40 10.41
CA PRO A 23 2.77 4.51 9.91
C PRO A 23 1.58 4.50 10.87
N LEU A 24 0.37 4.84 10.37
CA LEU A 24 -0.83 4.99 11.22
C LEU A 24 -1.71 3.73 11.24
N TYR A 25 -1.82 3.05 10.10
CA TYR A 25 -2.67 1.87 9.94
C TYR A 25 -2.01 0.85 9.01
N ILE A 26 -2.36 -0.41 9.21
CA ILE A 26 -2.08 -1.51 8.29
C ILE A 26 -3.43 -2.07 7.84
N VAL A 27 -3.62 -2.18 6.53
CA VAL A 27 -4.72 -2.94 5.92
C VAL A 27 -4.11 -4.05 5.08
N PHE A 28 -4.41 -5.30 5.42
CA PHE A 28 -3.85 -6.45 4.71
C PHE A 28 -4.87 -7.58 4.61
N ALA A 29 -4.67 -8.48 3.65
CA ALA A 29 -5.45 -9.70 3.51
C ALA A 29 -4.55 -10.82 2.98
N GLU A 30 -4.74 -12.03 3.49
CA GLU A 30 -4.08 -13.21 2.94
C GLU A 30 -4.84 -13.74 1.73
N THR A 31 -4.12 -14.02 0.65
CA THR A 31 -4.70 -14.53 -0.58
C THR A 31 -3.65 -15.27 -1.41
N SER A 32 -4.07 -16.32 -2.11
CA SER A 32 -3.25 -17.01 -3.11
C SER A 32 -3.39 -16.39 -4.51
N LYS A 33 -4.29 -15.42 -4.67
CA LYS A 33 -4.54 -14.75 -5.96
C LYS A 33 -3.53 -13.62 -6.16
N ASP A 34 -3.04 -13.51 -7.38
CA ASP A 34 -2.16 -12.40 -7.75
C ASP A 34 -2.98 -11.13 -8.06
N ILE A 35 -3.32 -10.37 -7.02
CA ILE A 35 -4.31 -9.27 -7.08
C ILE A 35 -3.73 -7.87 -7.00
N GLU A 36 -2.41 -7.73 -6.81
CA GLU A 36 -1.75 -6.44 -6.59
C GLU A 36 -2.05 -5.42 -7.70
N HIS A 37 -2.05 -5.85 -8.96
CA HIS A 37 -2.36 -4.97 -10.10
C HIS A 37 -3.81 -4.47 -10.05
N PHE A 38 -4.77 -5.34 -9.73
CA PHE A 38 -6.17 -4.96 -9.60
C PHE A 38 -6.37 -4.00 -8.42
N LEU A 39 -5.67 -4.23 -7.31
CA LEU A 39 -5.68 -3.32 -6.17
C LEU A 39 -5.18 -1.93 -6.57
N ALA A 40 -4.03 -1.86 -7.25
CA ALA A 40 -3.47 -0.59 -7.74
C ALA A 40 -4.40 0.11 -8.75
N GLN A 41 -5.06 -0.64 -9.63
CA GLN A 41 -6.02 -0.10 -10.59
C GLN A 41 -7.25 0.50 -9.90
N GLN A 42 -7.82 -0.21 -8.92
CA GLN A 42 -8.96 0.28 -8.13
C GLN A 42 -8.58 1.52 -7.32
N MET A 43 -7.41 1.52 -6.68
CA MET A 43 -6.88 2.68 -5.95
C MET A 43 -6.69 3.90 -6.85
N ASN A 44 -6.18 3.73 -8.08
CA ASN A 44 -6.03 4.84 -9.05
C ASN A 44 -7.38 5.43 -9.49
N SER A 45 -8.45 4.64 -9.44
CA SER A 45 -9.80 5.05 -9.86
C SER A 45 -10.67 5.51 -8.68
N ALA A 46 -10.19 5.32 -7.45
CA ALA A 46 -10.90 5.65 -6.22
C ALA A 46 -10.99 7.15 -6.00
N TYR A 47 -12.04 7.60 -5.30
CA TYR A 47 -12.31 9.02 -5.19
C TYR A 47 -11.29 9.74 -4.31
N CYS A 48 -10.92 9.19 -3.16
CA CYS A 48 -10.03 9.89 -2.22
C CYS A 48 -8.55 9.78 -2.57
N TRP A 49 -8.16 8.99 -3.56
CA TRP A 49 -6.77 8.66 -3.82
C TRP A 49 -6.28 9.30 -5.11
N ASN A 50 -5.07 9.84 -5.07
CA ASN A 50 -4.36 10.29 -6.26
C ASN A 50 -2.98 9.62 -6.29
N GLY A 51 -2.58 9.13 -7.46
CA GLY A 51 -1.23 8.58 -7.63
C GLY A 51 -0.19 9.66 -7.35
N TYR A 52 0.73 9.40 -6.43
CA TYR A 52 1.66 10.44 -5.96
C TYR A 52 3.01 10.37 -6.67
N ILE A 53 3.59 9.17 -6.82
CA ILE A 53 4.92 8.99 -7.43
C ILE A 53 4.87 7.91 -8.49
N LYS A 54 4.97 8.32 -9.75
CA LYS A 54 5.03 7.39 -10.89
C LYS A 54 6.17 6.38 -10.70
N GLY A 55 5.88 5.10 -10.87
CA GLY A 55 6.88 4.03 -10.83
C GLY A 55 7.25 3.51 -9.42
N PHE A 56 6.71 4.11 -8.36
CA PHE A 56 7.01 3.64 -6.99
C PHE A 56 6.35 2.28 -6.75
N GLY A 57 7.14 1.25 -6.44
CA GLY A 57 6.67 -0.09 -6.12
C GLY A 57 6.11 -0.88 -7.30
N SER A 58 6.12 -0.35 -8.53
CA SER A 58 5.53 -0.97 -9.72
C SER A 58 6.55 -1.61 -10.66
N SER A 59 7.71 -2.04 -10.16
CA SER A 59 8.79 -2.56 -11.02
C SER A 59 8.45 -3.89 -11.71
N ASP A 60 7.58 -4.69 -11.10
CA ASP A 60 7.22 -6.02 -11.59
C ASP A 60 5.90 -6.04 -12.37
N LYS A 61 5.13 -4.93 -12.40
CA LYS A 61 3.78 -4.87 -13.02
C LYS A 61 3.51 -3.51 -13.64
N ASP A 62 2.64 -3.48 -14.65
CA ASP A 62 2.24 -2.25 -15.38
C ASP A 62 1.29 -1.34 -14.58
N SER A 63 1.54 -1.21 -13.27
CA SER A 63 0.84 -0.30 -12.37
C SER A 63 1.46 1.09 -12.46
N TYR A 64 0.64 2.15 -12.43
CA TYR A 64 1.14 3.53 -12.46
C TYR A 64 2.00 3.89 -11.24
N THR A 65 1.57 3.47 -10.05
CA THR A 65 2.24 3.65 -8.76
C THR A 65 1.60 2.75 -7.71
N HIS A 66 2.33 2.42 -6.65
CA HIS A 66 1.80 1.85 -5.40
C HIS A 66 1.87 2.84 -4.23
N LEU A 67 2.20 4.11 -4.48
CA LEU A 67 2.17 5.18 -3.49
C LEU A 67 1.14 6.25 -3.87
N TYR A 68 0.18 6.45 -2.98
CA TYR A 68 -0.96 7.31 -3.20
C TYR A 68 -1.05 8.39 -2.13
N LEU A 69 -1.50 9.57 -2.53
CA LEU A 69 -1.88 10.64 -1.62
C LEU A 69 -3.38 10.55 -1.38
N CYS A 70 -3.80 10.44 -0.12
CA CYS A 70 -5.21 10.61 0.21
C CYS A 70 -5.56 12.10 0.33
N LYS A 71 -6.61 12.53 -0.37
CA LYS A 71 -7.12 13.92 -0.34
C LYS A 71 -8.37 14.10 0.54
N CYS A 72 -8.83 13.03 1.18
CA CYS A 72 -9.94 13.02 2.13
C CYS A 72 -9.42 13.00 3.58
N ASN A 73 -10.33 13.03 4.56
CA ASN A 73 -9.96 12.76 5.95
C ASN A 73 -9.56 11.29 6.17
N GLU A 74 -8.75 11.05 7.20
CA GLU A 74 -8.17 9.75 7.56
C GLU A 74 -9.20 8.61 7.58
N GLU A 75 -10.30 8.76 8.30
CA GLU A 75 -11.33 7.71 8.42
C GLU A 75 -11.92 7.32 7.08
N ARG A 76 -12.17 8.30 6.21
CA ARG A 76 -12.70 8.07 4.86
C ARG A 76 -11.66 7.37 3.98
N CYS A 77 -10.38 7.75 4.08
CA CYS A 77 -9.29 7.08 3.37
C CYS A 77 -9.24 5.59 3.73
N ILE A 78 -9.19 5.27 5.02
CA ILE A 78 -9.11 3.89 5.51
C ILE A 78 -10.34 3.09 5.10
N ARG A 79 -11.55 3.67 5.21
CA ARG A 79 -12.78 3.01 4.78
C ARG A 79 -12.77 2.66 3.30
N GLU A 80 -12.36 3.60 2.43
CA GLU A 80 -12.30 3.36 0.99
C GLU A 80 -11.28 2.26 0.63
N VAL A 81 -10.12 2.21 1.31
CA VAL A 81 -9.15 1.11 1.13
C VAL A 81 -9.78 -0.23 1.52
N VAL A 82 -10.46 -0.30 2.65
CA VAL A 82 -11.15 -1.53 3.10
C VAL A 82 -12.24 -1.95 2.09
N ASP A 83 -13.00 -1.00 1.57
CA ASP A 83 -14.06 -1.27 0.59
C ASP A 83 -13.47 -1.78 -0.74
N ILE A 84 -12.33 -1.25 -1.18
CA ILE A 84 -11.59 -1.75 -2.34
C ILE A 84 -11.09 -3.19 -2.11
N PHE A 85 -10.53 -3.50 -0.94
CA PHE A 85 -10.12 -4.87 -0.63
C PHE A 85 -11.33 -5.83 -0.69
N LYS A 86 -12.47 -5.42 -0.14
CA LYS A 86 -13.71 -6.21 -0.17
C LYS A 86 -14.26 -6.37 -1.58
N SER A 87 -14.18 -5.34 -2.44
CA SER A 87 -14.64 -5.43 -3.83
C SER A 87 -13.83 -6.45 -4.65
N LEU A 88 -12.58 -6.69 -4.27
CA LEU A 88 -11.73 -7.74 -4.81
C LEU A 88 -11.94 -9.12 -4.15
N SER A 89 -13.01 -9.29 -3.38
CA SER A 89 -13.35 -10.52 -2.64
C SER A 89 -12.27 -10.95 -1.64
N LEU A 90 -11.60 -9.98 -1.02
CA LEU A 90 -10.67 -10.23 0.10
C LEU A 90 -11.35 -10.04 1.44
N ALA A 91 -10.78 -10.63 2.48
CA ALA A 91 -11.15 -10.40 3.87
C ALA A 91 -10.07 -9.51 4.55
N PRO A 92 -10.13 -8.18 4.40
CA PRO A 92 -9.12 -7.30 4.96
C PRO A 92 -9.18 -7.25 6.49
N ILE A 93 -8.01 -7.32 7.11
CA ILE A 93 -7.78 -6.99 8.51
C ILE A 93 -7.20 -5.58 8.57
N THR A 94 -7.80 -4.72 9.39
CA THR A 94 -7.31 -3.37 9.66
C THR A 94 -6.78 -3.30 11.07
N SER A 95 -5.54 -2.83 11.23
CA SER A 95 -4.91 -2.61 12.54
C SER A 95 -4.40 -1.17 12.61
N LYS A 96 -4.80 -0.44 13.65
CA LYS A 96 -4.19 0.86 13.97
C LYS A 96 -2.84 0.61 14.64
N ILE A 97 -1.82 1.30 14.18
CA ILE A 97 -0.49 1.22 14.78
C ILE A 97 -0.44 2.21 15.93
N ASP A 98 -0.10 1.71 17.11
CA ASP A 98 0.23 2.56 18.24
C ASP A 98 1.68 3.03 18.13
N ASN A 99 1.86 4.33 17.90
CA ASN A 99 3.17 4.97 17.84
C ASN A 99 3.53 5.68 19.14
N SER A 100 2.85 5.42 20.27
CA SER A 100 3.28 5.93 21.57
C SER A 100 4.61 5.28 21.96
N LYS A 101 5.69 5.97 21.62
CA LYS A 101 7.04 5.78 22.17
C LYS A 101 7.52 7.08 22.77
#